data_AF-A0A315XQF9-F1
#
_entry.id   AF-A0A315XQF9-F1
#
_cell.length_a   1.000
_cell.length_b   1.000
_cell.length_c   1.000
_cell.angle_alpha   90.00
_cell.angle_beta   90.00
_cell.angle_gamma   90.00
#
_symmetry.space_group_name_H-M   'P 1'
#
loop_
_entity.id
_entity.type
_entity.pdbx_description
1 polymer ?
#
loop_
_entity_poly.entity_id
_entity_poly.type
_entity_poly.pdbx_seq_one_letter_code
_entity_poly.pdbx_strand_id
1 'polypeptide(L)' 'MAETKEWIIAIVGYILALISPLLGVIAGAIIYFTQKENPFLSKHGKYIIIVAVAVWIIGIILVLGGIVPSLI' A
#
# COMPACT_ATOMS: atom_id res chain seq x y z
N MET A 1 8.89 23.44 19.42
CA MET A 1 9.85 22.71 18.54
C MET A 1 9.72 21.19 18.65
N ALA A 2 9.31 20.61 19.79
CA ALA A 2 9.04 19.16 19.90
C ALA A 2 7.80 18.72 19.10
N GLU A 3 6.67 19.42 19.25
CA GLU A 3 5.43 19.09 18.53
C GLU A 3 5.62 19.11 17.00
N THR A 4 6.29 20.13 16.45
CA THR A 4 6.51 20.24 15.00
C THR A 4 7.22 19.01 14.41
N LYS A 5 8.16 18.42 15.17
CA LYS A 5 8.88 17.20 14.75
C LYS A 5 7.94 15.99 14.69
N GLU A 6 7.03 15.87 15.66
CA GLU A 6 6.05 14.79 15.74
C GLU A 6 5.05 14.87 14.58
N TRP A 7 4.57 16.08 14.27
CA TRP A 7 3.68 16.33 13.13
C TRP A 7 4.33 15.94 11.79
N ILE A 8 5.60 16.31 11.58
CA ILE A 8 6.33 15.95 10.35
C ILE A 8 6.46 14.43 10.22
N ILE A 9 6.82 13.72 11.30
CA ILE A 9 6.94 12.26 11.28
C ILE A 9 5.60 11.60 10.95
N ALA A 10 4.50 12.08 11.53
CA ALA A 10 3.17 11.56 11.25
C ALA A 10 2.78 11.77 9.77
N ILE A 11 2.97 12.98 9.23
CA ILE A 11 2.66 13.29 7.82
C ILE A 11 3.50 12.43 6.86
N VAL A 12 4.81 12.33 7.10
CA VAL A 12 5.69 11.48 6.30
C VAL A 12 5.26 10.01 6.38
N GLY A 13 4.88 9.54 7.57
CA GLY A 13 4.34 8.20 7.77
C GLY A 13 3.10 7.92 6.93
N TYR A 14 2.13 8.84 6.93
CA TYR A 14 0.92 8.72 6.10
C TYR A 14 1.23 8.73 4.60
N ILE A 15 2.12 9.62 4.15
CA ILE A 15 2.52 9.68 2.75
C ILE A 15 3.18 8.36 2.32
N LEU A 16 4.10 7.82 3.13
CA LEU A 16 4.77 6.55 2.85
C LEU A 16 3.78 5.38 2.83
N ALA A 17 2.82 5.35 3.76
CA ALA A 17 1.79 4.33 3.82
C ALA A 17 0.87 4.33 2.59
N LEU A 18 0.59 5.50 2.01
CA LEU A 18 -0.19 5.63 0.78
C LEU A 18 0.61 5.22 -0.46
N ILE A 19 1.89 5.59 -0.54
CA ILE A 19 2.73 5.36 -1.73
C ILE A 19 3.22 3.91 -1.83
N SER A 20 3.53 3.26 -0.70
CA SER A 20 4.09 1.90 -0.68
C SER A 20 3.26 0.85 -1.44
N PRO A 21 1.94 0.69 -1.19
CA PRO A 21 1.10 -0.25 -1.96
C PRO A 21 0.96 0.15 -3.43
N LEU A 22 1.01 1.45 -3.74
CA LEU A 22 1.02 1.98 -5.11
C LEU A 22 2.25 1.48 -5.89
N LEU A 23 3.43 1.50 -5.27
CA LEU A 23 4.65 0.92 -5.86
C LEU A 23 4.52 -0.59 -6.08
N GLY A 24 3.89 -1.30 -5.14
CA GLY A 24 3.59 -2.73 -5.29
C GLY A 24 2.70 -3.02 -6.51
N VAL A 25 1.63 -2.25 -6.70
CA VAL A 25 0.75 -2.35 -7.87
C VAL A 25 1.52 -2.06 -9.16
N ILE A 26 2.31 -0.99 -9.21
CA ILE A 26 3.10 -0.62 -10.40
C ILE A 26 4.11 -1.72 -10.75
N ALA A 27 4.91 -2.18 -9.77
CA ALA A 27 5.91 -3.22 -9.99
C ALA A 27 5.26 -4.54 -10.45
N GLY A 28 4.17 -4.94 -9.79
CA GLY A 28 3.40 -6.13 -10.15
C GLY A 28 2.80 -6.01 -11.57
N ALA A 29 2.29 -4.84 -11.94
CA ALA A 29 1.76 -4.56 -13.27
C ALA A 29 2.87 -4.62 -14.33
N ILE A 30 4.02 -4.00 -14.10
CA ILE A 30 5.17 -4.07 -15.02
C ILE A 30 5.55 -5.52 -15.25
N ILE A 31 5.71 -6.33 -14.20
CA ILE A 31 6.06 -7.75 -14.34
C ILE A 31 4.96 -8.50 -15.11
N TYR A 32 3.69 -8.30 -14.73
CA TYR A 32 2.56 -8.99 -15.37
C TYR A 32 2.44 -8.68 -16.87
N PHE A 33 2.66 -7.43 -17.26
CA PHE A 33 2.50 -6.99 -18.65
C PHE A 33 3.75 -7.19 -19.52
N THR A 34 4.96 -7.13 -18.95
CA THR A 34 6.22 -7.28 -19.71
C THR A 34 6.69 -8.73 -19.78
N GLN A 35 6.42 -9.56 -18.77
CA GLN A 35 6.91 -10.94 -18.68
C GLN A 35 5.80 -11.97 -18.99
N LYS A 36 4.88 -11.64 -19.91
CA LYS A 36 3.73 -12.51 -20.26
C LYS A 36 4.13 -13.88 -20.80
N GLU A 37 5.27 -13.96 -21.47
CA GLU A 37 5.78 -15.21 -22.06
C GLU A 37 6.37 -16.17 -21.02
N ASN A 38 6.69 -15.67 -19.82
CA ASN A 38 7.13 -16.49 -18.70
C ASN A 38 5.97 -16.72 -17.72
N PRO A 39 5.34 -17.91 -17.71
CA PRO A 39 4.17 -18.18 -16.86
C PRO A 39 4.44 -18.00 -15.37
N PHE A 40 5.67 -18.26 -14.94
CA PHE A 40 6.08 -18.09 -13.55
C PHE A 40 6.06 -16.61 -13.15
N LEU A 41 6.71 -15.76 -13.94
CA LEU A 41 6.79 -14.32 -13.65
C LEU A 41 5.44 -13.63 -13.81
N SER A 42 4.67 -13.96 -14.85
CA SER A 42 3.32 -13.40 -15.03
C SER A 42 2.40 -13.74 -13.85
N LYS A 43 2.42 -15.00 -13.38
CA LYS A 43 1.63 -15.41 -12.21
C LYS A 43 2.03 -14.63 -10.95
N HIS A 44 3.34 -14.44 -10.72
CA HIS A 44 3.83 -13.66 -9.58
C HIS A 44 3.49 -12.18 -9.70
N GLY A 45 3.60 -11.58 -10.88
CA GLY A 45 3.17 -10.19 -11.12
C GLY A 45 1.71 -9.98 -10.72
N LYS A 46 0.82 -10.91 -11.11
CA LYS A 46 -0.59 -10.87 -10.69
C LYS A 46 -0.75 -10.98 -9.17
N TYR A 47 -0.02 -11.88 -8.51
CA TYR A 47 -0.07 -12.00 -7.05
C TYR A 47 0.46 -10.77 -6.32
N ILE A 48 1.52 -10.14 -6.82
CA ILE A 48 2.05 -8.89 -6.27
C ILE A 48 0.97 -7.80 -6.30
N ILE A 49 0.26 -7.66 -7.42
CA ILE A 49 -0.87 -6.71 -7.53
C ILE A 49 -1.95 -7.05 -6.50
N ILE A 50 -2.37 -8.32 -6.42
CA ILE A 50 -3.42 -8.75 -5.48
C ILE A 50 -3.02 -8.47 -4.03
N VAL A 51 -1.80 -8.82 -3.64
CA VAL A 51 -1.28 -8.59 -2.28
C VAL A 51 -1.18 -7.09 -1.99
N ALA A 52 -0.70 -6.29 -2.93
CA ALA A 52 -0.61 -4.83 -2.77
C ALA A 52 -1.99 -4.20 -2.55
N VAL A 53 -2.99 -4.59 -3.34
CA VAL A 53 -4.38 -4.14 -3.17
C VAL A 53 -4.97 -4.62 -1.84
N ALA A 54 -4.75 -5.88 -1.46
CA ALA A 54 -5.24 -6.42 -0.19
C ALA A 54 -4.66 -5.69 1.02
N VAL A 55 -3.35 -5.45 1.03
CA VAL A 55 -2.68 -4.65 2.08
C VAL A 55 -3.24 -3.24 2.13
N TRP A 56 -3.55 -2.64 0.97
CA TRP A 56 -4.12 -1.30 0.91
C TRP A 56 -5.53 -1.25 1.51
N ILE A 57 -6.39 -2.23 1.17
CA ILE A 57 -7.74 -2.36 1.73
C ILE A 57 -7.68 -2.57 3.24
N ILE A 58 -6.82 -3.47 3.73
CA ILE A 58 -6.62 -3.71 5.16
C ILE A 58 -6.16 -2.42 5.86
N GLY A 59 -5.21 -1.69 5.27
CA GLY A 59 -4.75 -0.40 5.77
C GLY A 59 -5.90 0.61 5.91
N ILE A 60 -6.75 0.73 4.89
CA ILE A 60 -7.94 1.59 4.92
C ILE A 60 -8.90 1.15 6.03
N ILE A 61 -9.17 -0.15 6.16
CA ILE A 61 -10.06 -0.69 7.20
C ILE A 61 -9.50 -0.41 8.60
N LEU A 62 -8.20 -0.56 8.81
CA LEU A 62 -7.56 -0.28 10.11
C LEU A 62 -7.60 1.21 10.44
N VAL A 63 -7.39 2.09 9.45
CA VAL A 63 -7.50 3.53 9.64
C VAL A 63 -8.94 3.93 9.95
N LEU A 64 -9.92 3.49 9.15
CA LEU A 64 -11.34 3.81 9.39
C LEU A 64 -11.85 3.17 10.69
N GLY A 65 -11.52 1.90 10.93
CA GLY A 65 -11.89 1.15 12.12
C GLY A 65 -11.17 1.59 13.39
N GLY A 66 -10.08 2.35 13.28
CA GLY A 66 -9.42 3.04 14.40
C GLY A 66 -9.88 4.49 14.60
N ILE A 67 -10.45 5.12 13.56
CA ILE A 67 -11.07 6.46 13.63
C ILE A 67 -12.50 6.39 14.20
N VAL A 68 -13.27 5.34 13.90
CA VAL A 68 -14.66 5.16 14.34
C VAL A 68 -14.84 4.86 15.85
N PRO A 69 -13.95 4.15 16.57
CA PRO A 69 -14.11 3.86 18.00
C PRO A 69 -14.08 5.08 18.91
N SER A 70 -13.53 6.21 18.46
CA SER A 70 -13.52 7.47 19.22
C SER A 70 -14.76 8.34 18.98
N LEU A 71 -15.69 7.88 18.13
CA LEU A 71 -16.92 8.57 17.73
C LEU A 71 -18.21 7.85 18.18
N ILE A 72 -18.10 6.73 18.91
CA ILE A 72 -19.22 5.99 19.51
C ILE A 72 -19.07 5.99 21.03
#